data_AF-A0A935G3Q0-F1
#
_entry.id   AF-A0A935G3Q0-F1
#
_cell.length_a   1.000
_cell.length_b   1.000
_cell.length_c   1.000
_cell.angle_alpha   90.00
_cell.angle_beta   90.00
_cell.angle_gamma   90.00
#
_symmetry.space_group_name_H-M   'P 1'
#
loop_
_entity.id
_entity.type
_entity.pdbx_description
1 polymer ?
#
loop_
_entity_poly.entity_id
_entity_poly.type
_entity_poly.pdbx_seq_one_letter_code
_entity_poly.pdbx_strand_id
1 'polypeptide(L)'
;MKALVWITAAVLALFWSGLAFTTIAMFDWLAGAMPGGQLSEAAGAMAQWPVPAWLSLWVDPAFIQVAQSMVVEVAAWVDATLPEMPDLLAWVSPIIWIVWAIGMLMLLICAGIGHWLSGRWSTGAVGSKPV
;
A
#
# COMPACT_ATOMS: atom_id res chain seq x y z
N MET A 1 2.02 -14.55 -24.37
CA MET A 1 2.85 -13.52 -23.69
C MET A 1 2.04 -12.28 -23.28
N LYS A 2 1.17 -11.75 -24.15
CA LYS A 2 0.32 -10.57 -23.87
C LYS A 2 -0.59 -10.71 -22.64
N ALA A 3 -1.17 -11.89 -22.41
CA ALA A 3 -2.00 -12.16 -21.22
C ALA A 3 -1.20 -12.10 -19.91
N LEU A 4 0.06 -12.55 -19.93
CA LEU A 4 0.92 -12.58 -18.74
C LEU A 4 1.27 -11.16 -18.26
N VAL A 5 1.54 -10.23 -19.21
CA VAL A 5 1.76 -8.81 -18.91
C VAL A 5 0.55 -8.20 -18.18
N TRP A 6 -0.66 -8.47 -18.67
CA TRP A 6 -1.89 -7.96 -18.05
C TRP A 6 -2.20 -8.63 -16.71
N ILE A 7 -1.92 -9.92 -16.54
CA ILE A 7 -2.07 -10.62 -15.27
C ILE A 7 -1.13 -10.03 -14.20
N THR A 8 0.15 -9.84 -14.53
CA THR A 8 1.11 -9.23 -13.61
C THR A 8 0.71 -7.80 -13.25
N ALA A 9 0.29 -7.00 -14.24
CA ALA A 9 -0.21 -5.66 -14.00
C ALA A 9 -1.47 -5.66 -13.12
N ALA A 10 -2.40 -6.60 -13.32
CA ALA A 10 -3.60 -6.74 -12.50
C ALA A 10 -3.29 -7.11 -11.05
N VAL A 11 -2.35 -8.03 -10.83
CA VAL A 11 -1.90 -8.39 -9.47
C VAL A 11 -1.26 -7.19 -8.78
N LEU A 12 -0.36 -6.47 -9.45
CA LEU A 12 0.26 -5.26 -8.90
C LEU A 12 -0.78 -4.17 -8.64
N ALA A 13 -1.76 -4.00 -9.52
CA ALA A 13 -2.85 -3.05 -9.36
C ALA A 13 -3.74 -3.40 -8.16
N LEU A 14 -4.00 -4.69 -7.91
CA LEU A 14 -4.74 -5.14 -6.73
C LEU A 14 -3.96 -4.82 -5.45
N PHE A 15 -2.66 -5.12 -5.40
CA PHE A 15 -1.84 -4.77 -4.24
C PHE A 15 -1.77 -3.26 -4.02
N TRP A 16 -1.58 -2.49 -5.08
CA TRP A 16 -1.55 -1.02 -5.04
C TRP A 16 -2.87 -0.42 -4.56
N SER A 17 -3.99 -0.93 -5.07
CA SER A 17 -5.34 -0.48 -4.68
C SER A 17 -5.68 -0.89 -3.25
N GLY A 18 -5.26 -2.11 -2.85
CA GLY A 18 -5.38 -2.58 -1.48
C GLY A 18 -4.66 -1.66 -0.51
N LEU A 19 -3.41 -1.27 -0.82
CA LEU A 19 -2.63 -0.35 0.01
C LEU A 19 -3.32 1.01 0.18
N ALA A 20 -3.84 1.59 -0.91
CA ALA A 20 -4.58 2.86 -0.84
C ALA A 20 -5.85 2.73 0.02
N PHE A 21 -6.63 1.67 -0.18
CA PHE A 21 -7.85 1.42 0.57
C PHE A 21 -7.59 1.19 2.07
N THR A 22 -6.61 0.35 2.40
CA THR A 22 -6.22 0.10 3.79
C THR A 22 -5.74 1.38 4.47
N THR A 23 -5.01 2.23 3.76
CA THR A 23 -4.55 3.52 4.28
C THR A 23 -5.73 4.44 4.60
N ILE A 24 -6.68 4.61 3.66
CA ILE A 24 -7.89 5.41 3.90
C ILE A 24 -8.70 4.84 5.07
N ALA A 25 -8.94 3.53 5.10
CA ALA A 25 -9.68 2.89 6.17
C ALA A 25 -9.03 3.06 7.55
N MET A 26 -7.69 3.05 7.62
CA MET A 26 -6.96 3.36 8.85
C MET A 26 -7.20 4.80 9.30
N PHE A 27 -7.16 5.79 8.40
CA PHE A 27 -7.39 7.19 8.76
C PHE A 27 -8.83 7.48 9.12
N ASP A 28 -9.81 6.87 8.44
CA ASP A 28 -11.22 6.99 8.80
C ASP A 28 -11.50 6.37 10.18
N TRP A 29 -10.90 5.20 10.46
CA TRP A 29 -10.95 4.59 11.78
C TRP A 29 -10.31 5.49 12.85
N LEU A 30 -9.16 6.09 12.55
CA LEU A 30 -8.46 7.01 13.44
C LEU A 30 -9.33 8.23 13.79
N ALA A 31 -9.95 8.85 12.77
CA ALA A 31 -10.84 9.99 12.96
C ALA A 31 -12.04 9.64 13.85
N GLY A 32 -12.58 8.41 13.74
CA GLY A 32 -13.65 7.90 14.59
C GLY A 32 -13.22 7.54 16.02
N ALA A 33 -11.95 7.17 16.23
CA ALA A 33 -11.39 6.78 17.52
C ALA A 33 -10.98 7.99 18.41
N MET A 34 -10.80 9.17 17.82
CA MET A 34 -10.37 10.40 18.50
C MET A 34 -11.22 10.84 19.72
N PRO A 35 -12.56 10.72 19.74
CA PRO A 35 -13.36 11.29 20.83
C PRO A 35 -13.19 10.63 22.22
N GLY A 36 -12.29 9.66 22.41
CA GLY A 36 -12.20 8.89 23.66
C GLY A 36 -10.82 8.39 24.09
N GLY A 37 -9.71 8.89 23.52
CA GLY A 37 -8.36 8.40 23.88
C GLY A 37 -8.06 6.95 23.46
N GLN A 38 -8.94 6.35 22.65
CA GLN A 38 -8.85 4.96 22.17
C GLN A 38 -7.60 4.71 21.32
N LEU A 39 -7.02 5.76 20.71
CA LEU A 39 -5.79 5.63 19.94
C LEU A 39 -4.60 5.21 20.82
N SER A 40 -4.43 5.88 21.95
CA SER A 40 -3.36 5.58 22.92
C SER A 40 -3.55 4.20 23.54
N GLU A 41 -4.80 3.81 23.82
CA GLU A 41 -5.14 2.46 24.30
C GLU A 41 -4.85 1.38 23.24
N ALA A 42 -5.24 1.60 21.99
CA ALA A 42 -4.97 0.69 20.88
C ALA A 42 -3.46 0.57 20.59
N ALA A 43 -2.73 1.67 20.65
CA ALA A 43 -1.27 1.69 20.51
C ALA A 43 -0.60 0.92 21.66
N GLY A 44 -1.08 1.08 22.89
CA GLY A 44 -0.65 0.31 24.05
C GLY A 44 -0.88 -1.20 23.88
N ALA A 45 -2.06 -1.59 23.38
CA ALA A 45 -2.37 -2.99 23.09
C ALA A 45 -1.49 -3.57 21.99
N MET A 46 -1.17 -2.81 20.94
CA MET A 46 -0.24 -3.23 19.88
C MET A 46 1.20 -3.35 20.38
N ALA A 47 1.66 -2.44 21.22
CA ALA A 47 2.99 -2.48 21.82
C ALA A 47 3.17 -3.72 22.72
N GLN A 48 2.09 -4.18 23.36
CA GLN A 48 2.08 -5.36 24.22
C GLN A 48 1.72 -6.65 23.48
N TRP A 49 1.51 -6.62 22.16
CA TRP A 49 1.12 -7.80 21.41
C TRP A 49 2.21 -8.89 21.50
N PRO A 50 1.91 -10.07 22.07
CA PRO A 50 2.91 -11.13 22.20
C PRO A 50 3.35 -11.61 20.81
N VAL A 51 4.65 -11.51 20.56
CA VAL A 51 5.26 -11.92 19.30
C VAL A 51 5.12 -13.44 19.13
N PRO A 52 4.43 -13.91 18.08
CA PRO A 52 4.30 -15.34 17.83
C PRO A 52 5.65 -15.99 17.52
N ALA A 53 5.88 -17.20 18.03
CA ALA A 53 7.14 -17.93 17.83
C ALA A 53 7.46 -18.26 16.35
N TRP A 54 6.46 -18.28 15.47
CA TRP A 54 6.71 -18.43 14.04
C TRP A 54 7.31 -17.17 13.44
N LEU A 55 7.02 -15.98 13.96
CA LEU A 55 7.50 -14.70 13.43
C LEU A 55 8.98 -14.48 13.75
N SER A 56 9.44 -14.93 14.92
CA SER A 56 10.84 -14.84 15.34
C SER A 56 11.81 -15.67 14.48
N LEU A 57 11.29 -16.60 13.66
CA LEU A 57 12.09 -17.33 12.67
C LEU A 57 12.42 -16.47 11.44
N TRP A 58 11.67 -15.41 11.18
CA TRP A 58 11.78 -14.58 9.97
C TRP A 58 12.23 -13.15 10.26
N VAL A 59 11.96 -12.65 11.47
CA VAL A 59 12.19 -11.25 11.85
C VAL A 59 13.01 -11.19 13.12
N ASP A 60 14.09 -10.40 13.10
CA ASP A 60 14.91 -10.15 14.28
C ASP A 60 14.05 -9.49 15.39
N PRO A 61 14.08 -9.98 16.63
CA PRO A 61 13.41 -9.36 17.76
C PRO A 61 13.68 -7.85 17.92
N ALA A 62 14.86 -7.36 17.54
CA ALA A 62 15.20 -5.94 17.57
C ALA A 62 14.33 -5.12 16.61
N PHE A 63 14.06 -5.63 15.41
CA PHE A 63 13.15 -4.97 14.46
C PHE A 63 11.72 -4.90 15.00
N ILE A 64 11.28 -5.94 15.72
CA ILE A 64 9.94 -5.98 16.30
C ILE A 64 9.80 -4.93 17.41
N GLN A 65 10.82 -4.80 18.26
CA GLN A 65 10.84 -3.78 19.32
C GLN A 65 10.84 -2.37 18.74
N VAL A 66 11.61 -2.12 17.69
CA VAL A 66 11.58 -0.84 16.97
C VAL A 66 10.20 -0.59 16.37
N ALA A 67 9.55 -1.59 15.77
CA ALA A 67 8.20 -1.41 15.25
C ALA A 67 7.19 -1.09 16.36
N GLN A 68 7.26 -1.77 17.51
CA GLN A 68 6.42 -1.48 18.67
C GLN A 68 6.65 -0.07 19.22
N SER A 69 7.90 0.38 19.32
CA SER A 69 8.21 1.74 19.79
C SER A 69 7.73 2.80 18.80
N MET A 70 7.93 2.58 17.50
CA MET A 70 7.44 3.47 16.45
C MET A 70 5.92 3.64 16.50
N VAL A 71 5.16 2.57 16.75
CA VAL A 71 3.69 2.65 16.88
C VAL A 71 3.29 3.56 18.05
N VAL A 72 3.95 3.42 19.19
CA VAL A 72 3.69 4.27 20.38
C VAL A 72 4.09 5.72 20.14
N GLU A 73 5.26 5.95 19.56
CA GLU A 73 5.76 7.29 19.23
C GLU A 73 4.87 8.01 18.23
N VAL A 74 4.42 7.31 17.19
CA VAL A 74 3.47 7.85 16.22
C VAL A 74 2.15 8.17 16.91
N ALA A 75 1.60 7.28 17.73
CA ALA A 75 0.35 7.56 18.45
C ALA A 75 0.46 8.80 19.36
N ALA A 76 1.58 8.94 20.08
CA ALA A 76 1.83 10.13 20.92
C ALA A 76 2.00 11.41 20.09
N TRP A 77 2.69 11.35 18.95
CA TRP A 77 2.82 12.48 18.04
C TRP A 77 1.48 12.90 17.44
N VAL A 78 0.67 11.92 17.05
CA VAL A 78 -0.69 12.10 16.53
C VAL A 78 -1.55 12.79 17.58
N ASP A 79 -1.60 12.30 18.82
CA ASP A 79 -2.33 12.94 19.93
C ASP A 79 -1.87 14.38 20.20
N ALA A 80 -0.56 14.66 20.07
CA ALA A 80 -0.01 16.00 20.30
C ALA A 80 -0.28 17.00 19.17
N THR A 81 -0.39 16.53 17.92
CA THR A 81 -0.42 17.40 16.73
C THR A 81 -1.83 17.60 16.17
N LEU A 82 -2.69 16.58 16.28
CA LEU A 82 -4.02 16.62 15.69
C LEU A 82 -4.99 17.68 16.22
N PRO A 83 -5.02 18.03 17.52
CA PRO A 83 -5.91 19.07 18.03
C PRO A 83 -5.76 20.40 17.30
N GLU A 84 -4.56 20.66 16.75
CA GLU A 84 -4.19 21.90 16.08
C GLU A 84 -4.54 21.91 14.57
N MET A 85 -4.88 20.76 13.96
CA MET A 85 -5.09 20.65 12.50
C MET A 85 -6.24 19.71 12.08
N PRO A 86 -7.49 20.03 12.42
CA PRO A 86 -8.66 19.23 12.01
C PRO A 86 -8.82 19.13 10.48
N ASP A 87 -8.40 20.15 9.72
CA ASP A 87 -8.49 20.16 8.26
C ASP A 87 -7.49 19.21 7.58
N LEU A 88 -6.44 18.76 8.28
CA LEU A 88 -5.41 17.91 7.68
C LEU A 88 -5.99 16.54 7.28
N LEU A 89 -6.81 15.96 8.16
CA LEU A 89 -7.47 14.67 7.91
C LEU A 89 -8.44 14.73 6.72
N ALA A 90 -9.10 15.87 6.52
CA ALA A 90 -10.01 16.06 5.38
C ALA A 90 -9.29 15.98 4.02
N TRP A 91 -8.01 16.35 3.97
CA TRP A 91 -7.19 16.29 2.74
C TRP A 91 -6.47 14.96 2.53
N VAL A 92 -6.36 14.12 3.57
CA VAL A 92 -5.69 12.81 3.47
C VAL A 92 -6.34 11.94 2.39
N SER A 93 -7.67 11.80 2.41
CA SER A 93 -8.38 10.97 1.44
C SER A 93 -8.21 11.46 -0.01
N PRO A 94 -8.43 12.76 -0.34
CA PRO A 94 -8.14 13.29 -1.67
C PRO A 94 -6.69 13.08 -2.13
N ILE A 95 -5.70 13.29 -1.26
CA ILE A 95 -4.27 13.08 -1.58
C ILE A 95 -4.00 11.61 -1.89
N ILE A 96 -4.54 10.67 -1.10
CA ILE A 96 -4.39 9.24 -1.36
C ILE A 96 -4.99 8.86 -2.71
N TRP A 97 -6.18 9.38 -3.04
CA TRP A 97 -6.79 9.14 -4.36
C TRP A 97 -5.95 9.69 -5.52
N ILE A 98 -5.32 10.86 -5.35
CA ILE A 98 -4.40 11.43 -6.36
C ILE A 98 -3.18 10.52 -6.53
N VAL A 99 -2.54 10.11 -5.43
CA VAL A 99 -1.38 9.20 -5.46
C VAL A 99 -1.76 7.87 -6.10
N TRP A 100 -2.90 7.30 -5.71
CA TRP A 100 -3.43 6.07 -6.31
C TRP A 100 -3.64 6.21 -7.82
N ALA A 101 -4.26 7.31 -8.27
CA ALA A 101 -4.53 7.56 -9.68
C ALA A 101 -3.24 7.66 -10.51
N ILE A 102 -2.24 8.36 -9.98
CA ILE A 102 -0.90 8.45 -10.61
C ILE A 102 -0.26 7.06 -10.70
N GLY A 103 -0.28 6.28 -9.61
CA GLY A 103 0.27 4.93 -9.61
C GLY A 103 -0.44 3.99 -10.59
N MET A 104 -1.78 4.03 -10.64
CA MET A 104 -2.57 3.25 -11.59
C MET A 104 -2.29 3.64 -13.04
N LEU A 105 -2.18 4.94 -13.32
CA LEU A 105 -1.84 5.43 -14.65
C LEU A 105 -0.46 4.90 -15.09
N MET A 106 0.55 4.97 -14.20
CA MET A 106 1.88 4.43 -14.46
C MET A 106 1.84 2.92 -14.75
N LEU A 107 1.12 2.14 -13.94
CA LEU A 107 0.98 0.70 -14.16
C LEU A 107 0.34 0.38 -15.52
N LEU A 108 -0.71 1.12 -15.89
CA LEU A 108 -1.40 0.96 -17.18
C LEU A 108 -0.49 1.32 -18.37
N ILE A 109 0.29 2.41 -18.26
CA ILE A 109 1.27 2.79 -19.29
C ILE A 109 2.31 1.68 -19.47
N CYS A 110 2.88 1.17 -18.37
CA CYS A 110 3.85 0.07 -18.41
C CYS A 110 3.26 -1.19 -19.05
N ALA A 111 2.03 -1.57 -18.67
CA ALA A 111 1.33 -2.71 -19.24
C ALA A 111 1.05 -2.53 -20.75
N GLY A 112 0.62 -1.34 -21.16
CA GLY A 112 0.38 -0.98 -22.55
C GLY A 112 1.64 -1.05 -23.40
N ILE A 113 2.76 -0.50 -22.89
CA ILE A 113 4.07 -0.58 -23.54
C ILE A 113 4.49 -2.07 -23.66
N GLY A 114 4.43 -2.84 -22.57
CA GLY A 114 4.77 -4.27 -22.61
C GLY A 114 3.91 -5.08 -23.60
N HIS A 115 2.63 -4.76 -23.70
CA HIS A 115 1.73 -5.36 -24.68
C HIS A 115 2.12 -5.00 -26.12
N TRP A 116 2.42 -3.73 -26.39
CA TRP A 116 2.84 -3.26 -27.71
C TRP A 116 4.18 -3.88 -28.14
N LEU A 117 5.17 -3.90 -27.24
CA LEU A 117 6.49 -4.48 -27.49
C LEU A 117 6.45 -6.00 -27.70
N SER A 118 5.48 -6.71 -27.12
CA SER A 118 5.27 -8.14 -27.36
C SER A 118 4.50 -8.43 -28.65
N GLY A 119 3.75 -7.45 -29.18
CA GLY A 119 3.08 -7.55 -30.48
C GLY A 119 4.03 -7.46 -31.68
N ARG A 120 5.07 -6.63 -31.59
CA ARG A 120 6.06 -6.44 -32.67
C ARG A 120 6.98 -7.65 -32.93
N TRP A 121 7.09 -8.59 -31.99
CA TRP A 121 7.97 -9.76 -32.12
C TRP A 121 7.27 -11.02 -32.67
N SER A 122 5.94 -10.99 -32.83
CA SER A 122 5.18 -12.11 -33.41
C SER A 122 4.96 -12.02 -34.92
N THR A 123 5.30 -10.89 -35.55
CA THR A 123 5.05 -10.65 -36.99
C THR A 123 6.21 -11.08 -37.90
N GLY A 124 7.32 -11.57 -37.35
CA GLY A 124 8.54 -11.91 -38.11
C GLY A 124 8.66 -13.36 -38.59
N ALA A 125 7.69 -14.24 -38.34
CA ALA A 125 7.84 -15.70 -38.54
C ALA A 125 7.02 -16.30 -39.70
N VAL A 126 6.50 -15.50 -40.64
CA VAL A 126 5.85 -16.02 -41.87
C VAL A 126 6.49 -15.37 -43.09
N GLY A 127 7.60 -15.95 -43.54
CA GLY A 127 8.33 -15.47 -44.70
C GLY A 127 9.41 -16.45 -45.14
N SER A 128 9.01 -17.61 -45.67
CA SER A 128 9.70 -18.34 -46.75
C SER A 128 9.22 -19.79 -46.84
N LYS A 129 8.44 -20.12 -47.87
CA LYS A 129 8.67 -21.30 -48.73
C LYS A 129 8.08 -21.04 -50.11
N PRO A 130 8.90 -20.77 -51.14
CA PRO A 130 8.50 -21.02 -52.52
C PRO A 130 8.61 -22.53 -52.78
N VAL A 131 7.58 -23.12 -53.39
CA VAL A 131 7.69 -24.35 -54.18
C VAL A 131 7.18 -24.02 -55.57
#